data_AF-A0A2V1CZS4-F1
#
_entry.id   AF-A0A2V1CZS4-F1
#
_cell.length_a   1.000
_cell.length_b   1.000
_cell.length_c   1.000
_cell.angle_alpha   90.00
_cell.angle_beta   90.00
_cell.angle_gamma   90.00
#
_symmetry.space_group_name_H-M   'P 1'
#
loop_
_entity.id
_entity.type
_entity.pdbx_description
1 polymer ?
#
loop_
_entity_poly.entity_id
_entity_poly.type
_entity_poly.pdbx_seq_one_letter_code
_entity_poly.pdbx_strand_id
1 'polypeptide(L)'
;MADSSVADRYFEHVGTYSLAICKECRHGVLPSQIKGHLQRVHRVVRRQAESAAEEISSWAGLIQYGGELEVPRQVVPPIHQLAVYPDGLRCQVDPNHCRQVYRSANVMRNHWKKAHGWSVAGKGGRPSRLEARRIQDRTSKGSQTVHCQRLLVQGQGSQYFQVHEPGDNDPDVVPDGDAAWARVGEQMAKAWASIESRTQTIIQEGERDEVNPWLDRTQWLAYLVGMERPELLASIEEPVAEPDPRQEQQAEPVEAAMWAAIEGLARFSQASVIHRVGVFVRLEAIRTEKHQTRFQPLQPYMDEKLIGNHTRPWQQMLMFFARTQREHAWKSPTYRFTRRQREAWEALVEEAEKSVGGEEEGEGEDGEEMEVEGVEDEVMADDVDEAIDEMETDEPSIAANAISEPERLSSIQKACLEFCIALLSQSITRKEYDSPLVCALAVLGVKEDGWKGPEQYPPVLSAVIKVARFMVVQQALELSGPLGDEDQVDDDSAYESDNGSHPRRRQRKGCLQFVQEMMDRFMVRGSHSPMQWMLDLRTYGLKIHYNTTSCGHVEWVGRDE
;
A
#
# COMPACT_ATOMS: atom_id res chain seq x y z
N MET A 1 16.58 -53.55 -7.29
CA MET A 1 15.55 -52.56 -7.70
C MET A 1 16.33 -51.34 -8.12
N ALA A 2 16.34 -51.00 -9.41
CA ALA A 2 17.11 -49.87 -9.92
C ALA A 2 16.50 -48.58 -9.38
N ASP A 3 17.31 -47.68 -8.83
CA ASP A 3 16.86 -46.33 -8.49
C ASP A 3 16.27 -45.69 -9.76
N SER A 4 14.97 -45.36 -9.73
CA SER A 4 14.33 -44.66 -10.84
C SER A 4 15.03 -43.33 -11.06
N SER A 5 15.54 -43.08 -12.27
CA SER A 5 16.19 -41.82 -12.58
C SER A 5 15.20 -40.66 -12.39
N VAL A 6 15.72 -39.47 -12.14
CA VAL A 6 14.89 -38.25 -12.03
C VAL A 6 14.17 -37.99 -13.37
N ALA A 7 14.76 -38.37 -14.50
CA ALA A 7 14.10 -38.32 -15.81
C ALA A 7 12.86 -39.21 -15.84
N ASP A 8 12.99 -40.49 -15.49
CA ASP A 8 11.88 -41.45 -15.50
C ASP A 8 10.80 -41.12 -14.45
N ARG A 9 11.19 -40.49 -13.34
CA ARG A 9 10.27 -40.03 -12.30
C ARG A 9 9.33 -38.94 -12.82
N TYR A 10 9.87 -37.93 -13.51
CA TYR A 10 9.11 -36.74 -13.86
C TYR A 10 8.60 -36.73 -15.30
N PHE A 11 9.23 -37.46 -16.21
CA PHE A 11 8.93 -37.37 -17.64
C PHE A 11 8.55 -38.70 -18.25
N GLU A 12 7.73 -38.61 -19.30
CA GLU A 12 7.38 -39.71 -20.19
C GLU A 12 7.61 -39.27 -21.63
N HIS A 13 8.18 -40.16 -22.45
CA HIS A 13 8.34 -39.90 -23.87
C HIS A 13 7.07 -40.28 -24.63
N VAL A 14 6.42 -39.29 -25.25
CA VAL A 14 5.28 -39.53 -26.15
C VAL A 14 5.77 -39.48 -27.58
N GLY A 15 6.10 -40.66 -28.11
CA GLY A 15 6.70 -40.82 -29.44
C GLY A 15 5.83 -40.34 -30.60
N THR A 16 4.50 -40.34 -30.47
CA THR A 16 3.58 -39.81 -31.50
C THR A 16 3.79 -38.32 -31.79
N TYR A 17 4.23 -37.57 -30.78
CA TYR A 17 4.49 -36.13 -30.90
C TYR A 17 5.95 -35.78 -30.68
N SER A 18 6.83 -36.78 -30.53
CA SER A 18 8.25 -36.56 -30.32
C SER A 18 8.54 -35.61 -29.14
N LEU A 19 7.77 -35.75 -28.05
CA LEU A 19 7.78 -34.81 -26.92
C LEU A 19 8.00 -35.53 -25.58
N ALA A 20 8.77 -34.87 -24.71
CA ALA A 20 8.84 -35.22 -23.30
C ALA A 20 7.68 -34.54 -22.55
N ILE A 21 6.83 -35.32 -21.91
CA ILE A 21 5.68 -34.83 -21.14
C ILE A 21 5.98 -34.97 -19.66
N CYS A 22 5.82 -33.88 -18.90
CA CYS A 22 5.93 -33.94 -17.46
C CYS A 22 4.68 -34.62 -16.87
N LYS A 23 4.87 -35.71 -16.12
CA LYS A 23 3.80 -36.53 -15.53
C LYS A 23 2.98 -35.75 -14.49
N GLU A 24 3.64 -34.86 -13.74
CA GLU A 24 2.99 -34.01 -12.73
C GLU A 24 2.29 -32.80 -13.36
N CYS A 25 2.94 -32.10 -14.29
CA CYS A 25 2.39 -30.89 -14.91
C CYS A 25 1.44 -31.16 -16.09
N ARG A 26 1.44 -32.39 -16.61
CA ARG A 26 0.62 -32.86 -17.74
C ARG A 26 0.69 -31.98 -18.99
N HIS A 27 1.90 -31.53 -19.33
CA HIS A 27 2.20 -30.83 -20.58
C HIS A 27 3.62 -31.16 -21.09
N GLY A 28 3.84 -30.94 -22.38
CA GLY A 28 5.13 -31.11 -23.03
C GLY A 28 6.15 -30.06 -22.60
N VAL A 29 7.42 -30.47 -22.56
CA VAL A 29 8.59 -29.63 -22.27
C VAL A 29 9.67 -29.95 -23.29
N LEU A 30 10.22 -28.92 -23.94
CA LEU A 30 11.30 -29.11 -24.91
C LEU A 30 12.62 -29.48 -24.21
N PRO A 31 13.53 -30.24 -24.84
CA PRO A 31 14.80 -30.67 -24.24
C PRO A 31 15.60 -29.52 -23.61
N SER A 32 15.71 -28.40 -24.32
CA SER A 32 16.40 -27.18 -23.85
C SER A 32 15.79 -26.55 -22.60
N GLN A 33 14.53 -26.87 -22.27
CA GLN A 33 13.77 -26.30 -21.17
C GLN A 33 13.66 -27.23 -19.96
N ILE A 34 14.03 -28.51 -20.08
CA ILE A 34 13.85 -29.54 -19.04
C ILE A 34 14.57 -29.18 -17.75
N LYS A 35 15.85 -28.80 -17.84
CA LYS A 35 16.62 -28.36 -16.68
C LYS A 35 15.92 -27.21 -15.96
N GLY A 36 15.56 -26.16 -16.71
CA GLY A 36 14.90 -24.99 -16.15
C GLY A 36 13.51 -25.30 -15.58
N HIS A 37 12.77 -26.23 -16.19
CA HIS A 37 11.47 -26.70 -15.73
C HIS A 37 11.58 -27.48 -14.42
N LEU A 38 12.48 -28.47 -14.34
CA LEU A 38 12.73 -29.25 -13.13
C LEU A 38 13.17 -28.38 -11.95
N GLN A 39 14.01 -27.38 -12.20
CA GLN A 39 14.48 -26.47 -11.15
C GLN A 39 13.39 -25.51 -10.66
N ARG A 40 12.62 -24.91 -11.59
CA ARG A 40 11.63 -23.89 -11.24
C ARG A 40 10.31 -24.48 -10.74
N VAL A 41 9.86 -25.57 -11.35
CA VAL A 41 8.53 -26.16 -11.09
C VAL A 41 8.62 -27.26 -10.05
N HIS A 42 9.57 -28.20 -10.20
CA HIS A 42 9.70 -29.36 -9.30
C HIS A 42 10.77 -29.19 -8.22
N ARG A 43 11.43 -28.02 -8.15
CA ARG A 43 12.50 -27.68 -7.19
C ARG A 43 13.63 -28.73 -7.10
N VAL A 44 13.89 -29.44 -8.21
CA VAL A 44 14.94 -30.45 -8.29
C VAL A 44 16.31 -29.76 -8.24
N VAL A 45 17.22 -30.32 -7.43
CA VAL A 45 18.57 -29.78 -7.24
C VAL A 45 19.31 -29.72 -8.58
N ARG A 46 20.07 -28.63 -8.82
CA ARG A 46 20.75 -28.33 -10.09
C ARG A 46 21.45 -29.54 -10.73
N ARG A 47 22.25 -30.28 -9.96
CA ARG A 47 23.01 -31.44 -10.47
C ARG A 47 22.12 -32.59 -10.94
N GLN A 48 21.01 -32.85 -10.24
CA GLN A 48 20.03 -33.86 -10.62
C GLN A 48 19.21 -33.41 -11.84
N ALA A 49 18.85 -32.12 -11.90
CA ALA A 49 18.15 -31.55 -13.05
C ALA A 49 19.03 -31.52 -14.32
N GLU A 50 20.33 -31.26 -14.18
CA GLU A 50 21.30 -31.35 -15.28
C GLU A 50 21.41 -32.79 -15.79
N SER A 51 21.61 -33.76 -14.89
CA SER A 51 21.67 -35.18 -15.25
C SER A 51 20.39 -35.66 -15.95
N ALA A 52 19.22 -35.28 -15.44
CA ALA A 52 17.93 -35.64 -16.04
C ALA A 52 17.73 -34.96 -17.42
N ALA A 53 18.17 -33.72 -17.59
CA ALA A 53 18.08 -33.03 -18.87
C ALA A 53 19.00 -33.64 -19.92
N GLU A 54 20.22 -34.05 -19.55
CA GLU A 54 21.15 -34.78 -20.44
C GLU A 54 20.58 -36.14 -20.84
N GLU A 55 20.03 -36.89 -19.87
CA GLU A 55 19.36 -38.18 -20.11
C GLU A 55 18.18 -38.04 -21.08
N ILE A 56 17.28 -37.09 -20.83
CA ILE A 56 16.11 -36.88 -21.70
C ILE A 56 16.54 -36.36 -23.07
N SER A 57 17.58 -35.53 -23.16
CA SER A 57 18.11 -35.07 -24.45
C SER A 57 18.68 -36.21 -25.31
N SER A 58 19.01 -37.35 -24.69
CA SER A 58 19.43 -38.57 -25.39
C SER A 58 18.26 -39.43 -25.90
N TRP A 59 17.02 -39.12 -25.52
CA TRP A 59 15.84 -39.84 -26.02
C TRP A 59 15.70 -39.65 -27.53
N ALA A 60 15.59 -40.76 -28.25
CA ALA A 60 15.53 -40.76 -29.69
C ALA A 60 14.25 -40.08 -30.20
N GLY A 61 14.43 -39.11 -31.10
CA GLY A 61 13.34 -38.51 -31.85
C GLY A 61 12.63 -37.35 -31.16
N LEU A 62 13.18 -36.74 -30.10
CA LEU A 62 12.62 -35.53 -29.50
C LEU A 62 12.77 -34.30 -30.43
N ILE A 63 11.71 -33.51 -30.54
CA ILE A 63 11.79 -32.21 -31.22
C ILE A 63 12.63 -31.22 -30.41
N GLN A 64 13.39 -30.38 -31.11
CA GLN A 64 14.28 -29.40 -30.48
C GLN A 64 13.63 -28.02 -30.38
N TYR A 65 12.73 -27.72 -31.32
CA TYR A 65 12.08 -26.42 -31.43
C TYR A 65 10.56 -26.59 -31.56
N GLY A 66 9.79 -25.74 -30.90
CA GLY A 66 8.32 -25.78 -30.96
C GLY A 66 7.73 -25.56 -32.36
N GLY A 67 8.51 -25.03 -33.31
CA GLY A 67 8.13 -24.88 -34.71
C GLY A 67 8.09 -26.21 -35.49
N GLU A 68 8.75 -27.25 -35.01
CA GLU A 68 8.71 -28.62 -35.58
C GLU A 68 7.44 -29.38 -35.17
N LEU A 69 6.69 -28.83 -34.21
CA LEU A 69 5.52 -29.50 -33.64
C LEU A 69 4.27 -29.29 -34.50
N GLU A 70 3.76 -30.38 -35.06
CA GLU A 70 2.47 -30.39 -35.75
C GLU A 70 1.32 -30.62 -34.78
N VAL A 71 0.61 -29.55 -34.42
CA VAL A 71 -0.59 -29.65 -33.58
C VAL A 71 -1.77 -30.25 -34.38
N PRO A 72 -2.50 -31.24 -33.83
CA PRO A 72 -3.65 -31.84 -34.51
C PRO A 72 -4.70 -30.80 -34.92
N ARG A 73 -5.08 -30.81 -36.20
CA ARG A 73 -6.16 -29.96 -36.75
C ARG A 73 -7.52 -30.67 -36.83
N GLN A 74 -7.54 -31.94 -36.45
CA GLN A 74 -8.72 -32.80 -36.42
C GLN A 74 -8.98 -33.22 -34.96
N VAL A 75 -10.19 -33.70 -34.69
CA VAL A 75 -10.53 -34.23 -33.37
C VAL A 75 -9.83 -35.56 -33.18
N VAL A 76 -9.03 -35.68 -32.13
CA VAL A 76 -8.24 -36.88 -31.80
C VAL A 76 -8.68 -37.48 -30.46
N PRO A 77 -8.43 -38.77 -30.20
CA PRO A 77 -8.61 -39.31 -28.85
C PRO A 77 -7.76 -38.54 -27.82
N PRO A 78 -8.22 -38.37 -26.58
CA PRO A 78 -7.43 -37.72 -25.53
C PRO A 78 -6.07 -38.40 -25.36
N ILE A 79 -5.01 -37.60 -25.33
CA ILE A 79 -3.67 -38.07 -24.99
C ILE A 79 -3.62 -38.18 -23.47
N HIS A 80 -3.54 -39.39 -22.94
CA HIS A 80 -3.68 -39.67 -21.50
C HIS A 80 -2.67 -38.91 -20.64
N GLN A 81 -1.47 -38.65 -21.17
CA GLN A 81 -0.39 -37.93 -20.48
C GLN A 81 -0.63 -36.42 -20.37
N LEU A 82 -1.62 -35.86 -21.09
CA LEU A 82 -1.92 -34.42 -21.11
C LEU A 82 -3.20 -34.09 -20.34
N ALA A 83 -3.26 -32.87 -19.78
CA ALA A 83 -4.48 -32.37 -19.15
C ALA A 83 -5.61 -32.16 -20.19
N VAL A 84 -6.77 -32.75 -19.94
CA VAL A 84 -8.01 -32.53 -20.69
C VAL A 84 -8.79 -31.40 -20.03
N TYR A 85 -9.21 -30.42 -20.83
CA TYR A 85 -9.97 -29.26 -20.38
C TYR A 85 -11.39 -29.27 -20.98
N PRO A 86 -12.46 -29.24 -20.17
CA PRO A 86 -13.85 -29.28 -20.66
C PRO A 86 -14.38 -27.91 -21.12
N ASP A 87 -13.66 -26.82 -20.83
CA ASP A 87 -14.04 -25.43 -21.07
C ASP A 87 -13.44 -24.83 -22.35
N GLY A 88 -13.04 -25.68 -23.31
CA GLY A 88 -12.52 -25.22 -24.60
C GLY A 88 -13.59 -24.55 -25.45
N LEU A 89 -13.30 -23.39 -26.03
CA LEU A 89 -14.16 -22.70 -26.98
C LEU A 89 -13.57 -22.87 -28.38
N ARG A 90 -14.26 -23.58 -29.27
CA ARG A 90 -13.91 -23.69 -30.69
C ARG A 90 -14.57 -22.58 -31.49
N CYS A 91 -13.83 -21.89 -32.35
CA CYS A 91 -14.41 -20.88 -33.25
C CYS A 91 -15.42 -21.51 -34.22
N GLN A 92 -16.54 -20.81 -34.46
CA GLN A 92 -17.61 -21.22 -35.38
C GLN A 92 -17.95 -20.14 -36.44
N VAL A 93 -17.14 -19.08 -36.53
CA VAL A 93 -17.39 -17.98 -37.47
C VAL A 93 -17.21 -18.43 -38.93
N ASP A 94 -16.21 -19.28 -39.17
CA ASP A 94 -16.03 -20.00 -40.43
C ASP A 94 -15.69 -21.47 -40.12
N PRO A 95 -16.70 -22.34 -39.93
CA PRO A 95 -16.48 -23.73 -39.51
C PRO A 95 -15.63 -24.56 -40.48
N ASN A 96 -15.54 -24.14 -41.75
CA ASN A 96 -14.79 -24.86 -42.78
C ASN A 96 -13.31 -24.48 -42.80
N HIS A 97 -12.97 -23.22 -42.48
CA HIS A 97 -11.59 -22.71 -42.57
C HIS A 97 -10.98 -22.33 -41.22
N CYS A 98 -11.76 -22.27 -40.13
CA CYS A 98 -11.27 -21.94 -38.80
C CYS A 98 -11.65 -23.00 -37.76
N ARG A 99 -10.62 -23.64 -37.19
CA ARG A 99 -10.75 -24.67 -36.16
C ARG A 99 -9.97 -24.30 -34.89
N GLN A 100 -9.70 -23.01 -34.70
CA GLN A 100 -8.94 -22.54 -33.54
C GLN A 100 -9.75 -22.73 -32.26
N VAL A 101 -9.08 -23.24 -31.22
CA VAL A 101 -9.64 -23.45 -29.89
C VAL A 101 -8.94 -22.54 -28.89
N TYR A 102 -9.72 -21.90 -28.02
CA TYR A 102 -9.22 -21.07 -26.93
C TYR A 102 -10.03 -21.34 -25.68
N ARG A 103 -9.42 -21.24 -24.50
CA ARG A 103 -10.14 -21.38 -23.22
C ARG A 103 -10.63 -20.04 -22.65
N SER A 104 -10.20 -18.91 -23.22
CA SER A 104 -10.61 -17.57 -22.80
C SER A 104 -11.53 -16.92 -23.84
N ALA A 105 -12.72 -16.50 -23.40
CA ALA A 105 -13.65 -15.74 -24.23
C ALA A 105 -13.05 -14.41 -24.75
N ASN A 106 -12.15 -13.78 -23.99
CA ASN A 106 -11.48 -12.55 -24.42
C ASN A 106 -10.53 -12.82 -25.59
N VAL A 107 -9.75 -13.90 -25.51
CA VAL A 107 -8.83 -14.31 -26.59
C VAL A 107 -9.62 -14.72 -27.83
N MET A 108 -10.74 -15.44 -27.65
CA MET A 108 -11.65 -15.79 -28.74
C MET A 108 -12.23 -14.56 -29.45
N ARG A 109 -12.67 -13.54 -28.69
CA ARG A 109 -13.16 -12.27 -29.29
C ARG A 109 -12.08 -11.54 -30.08
N ASN A 110 -10.84 -11.56 -29.61
CA ASN A 110 -9.71 -10.98 -30.34
C ASN A 110 -9.39 -11.77 -31.61
N HIS A 111 -9.47 -13.09 -31.55
CA HIS A 111 -9.33 -13.96 -32.73
C HIS A 111 -10.40 -13.65 -33.78
N TRP A 112 -11.67 -13.54 -33.39
CA TRP A 112 -12.76 -13.16 -34.30
C TRP A 112 -12.50 -11.85 -35.04
N LYS A 113 -12.04 -10.83 -34.33
CA LYS A 113 -11.70 -9.53 -34.93
C LYS A 113 -10.55 -9.63 -35.93
N LYS A 114 -9.48 -10.34 -35.58
CA LYS A 114 -8.25 -10.41 -36.39
C LYS A 114 -8.35 -11.37 -37.57
N ALA A 115 -8.93 -12.54 -37.37
CA ALA A 115 -8.99 -13.61 -38.37
C ALA A 115 -10.24 -13.54 -39.25
N HIS A 116 -11.34 -12.96 -38.74
CA HIS A 116 -12.63 -12.95 -39.43
C HIS A 116 -13.22 -11.55 -39.64
N GLY A 117 -12.58 -10.49 -39.14
CA GLY A 117 -13.17 -9.15 -39.14
C GLY A 117 -14.49 -9.05 -38.35
N TRP A 118 -14.80 -10.06 -37.53
CA TRP A 118 -16.10 -10.21 -36.87
C TRP A 118 -16.03 -9.73 -35.43
N SER A 119 -16.93 -8.83 -35.04
CA SER A 119 -17.03 -8.31 -33.67
C SER A 119 -18.44 -8.50 -33.12
N VAL A 120 -18.53 -9.03 -31.91
CA VAL A 120 -19.79 -9.32 -31.22
C VAL A 120 -20.48 -8.05 -30.69
N ALA A 121 -19.73 -6.97 -30.50
CA ALA A 121 -20.23 -5.68 -30.02
C ALA A 121 -19.77 -4.51 -30.92
N GLY A 122 -20.58 -3.45 -30.98
CA GLY A 122 -20.23 -2.15 -31.56
C GLY A 122 -19.29 -1.34 -30.66
N LYS A 123 -18.71 -0.24 -31.18
CA LYS A 123 -17.79 0.63 -30.42
C LYS A 123 -18.55 1.51 -29.40
N GLY A 124 -18.12 1.47 -28.13
CA GLY A 124 -18.35 2.51 -27.10
C GLY A 124 -19.64 2.40 -26.26
N GLY A 125 -19.49 2.41 -24.92
CA GLY A 125 -20.60 2.56 -23.96
C GLY A 125 -20.98 1.29 -23.17
N ARG A 126 -21.61 1.47 -21.99
CA ARG A 126 -22.18 0.37 -21.18
C ARG A 126 -23.41 -0.19 -21.90
N PRO A 127 -23.42 -1.47 -22.31
CA PRO A 127 -24.52 -2.02 -23.10
C PRO A 127 -25.81 -2.09 -22.27
N SER A 128 -26.96 -1.83 -22.92
CA SER A 128 -28.27 -2.07 -22.33
C SER A 128 -28.48 -3.56 -22.02
N ARG A 129 -29.40 -3.91 -21.12
CA ARG A 129 -29.69 -5.33 -20.79
C ARG A 129 -30.07 -6.17 -22.02
N LEU A 130 -30.80 -5.58 -22.98
CA LEU A 130 -31.17 -6.23 -24.23
C LEU A 130 -29.97 -6.44 -25.16
N GLU A 131 -29.08 -5.45 -25.24
CA GLU A 131 -27.86 -5.55 -26.04
C GLU A 131 -26.87 -6.55 -25.43
N ALA A 132 -26.76 -6.60 -24.10
CA ALA A 132 -25.97 -7.63 -23.41
C ALA A 132 -26.46 -9.05 -23.74
N ARG A 133 -27.79 -9.27 -23.79
CA ARG A 133 -28.38 -10.55 -24.19
C ARG A 133 -28.09 -10.89 -25.65
N ARG A 134 -28.18 -9.91 -26.57
CA ARG A 134 -27.81 -10.10 -27.98
C ARG A 134 -26.32 -10.40 -28.16
N ILE A 135 -25.44 -9.74 -27.40
CA ILE A 135 -24.01 -10.01 -27.37
C ILE A 135 -23.75 -11.44 -26.89
N GLN A 136 -24.44 -11.89 -25.84
CA GLN A 136 -24.36 -13.26 -25.34
C GLN A 136 -24.82 -14.27 -26.41
N ASP A 137 -25.99 -14.06 -27.04
CA ASP A 137 -26.50 -14.93 -28.10
C ASP A 137 -25.54 -15.02 -29.29
N ARG A 138 -24.95 -13.89 -29.70
CA ARG A 138 -23.94 -13.86 -30.77
C ARG A 138 -22.67 -14.59 -30.36
N THR A 139 -22.23 -14.46 -29.11
CA THR A 139 -21.05 -15.17 -28.56
C THR A 139 -21.27 -16.69 -28.58
N SER A 140 -22.44 -17.15 -28.14
CA SER A 140 -22.83 -18.56 -28.14
C SER A 140 -22.99 -19.12 -29.56
N LYS A 141 -23.33 -18.30 -30.56
CA LYS A 141 -23.36 -18.72 -31.97
C LYS A 141 -21.97 -18.74 -32.61
N GLY A 142 -21.06 -17.88 -32.17
CA GLY A 142 -19.70 -17.76 -32.71
C GLY A 142 -18.70 -18.75 -32.15
N SER A 143 -19.08 -19.50 -31.10
CA SER A 143 -18.22 -20.51 -30.47
C SER A 143 -18.98 -21.77 -30.08
N GLN A 144 -18.29 -22.91 -30.03
CA GLN A 144 -18.81 -24.17 -29.52
C GLN A 144 -17.94 -24.65 -28.36
N THR A 145 -18.56 -25.06 -27.25
CA THR A 145 -17.85 -25.69 -26.14
C THR A 145 -17.38 -27.09 -26.54
N VAL A 146 -16.11 -27.39 -26.29
CA VAL A 146 -15.45 -28.66 -26.65
C VAL A 146 -14.46 -29.07 -25.57
N HIS A 147 -14.20 -30.37 -25.45
CA HIS A 147 -13.03 -30.86 -24.72
C HIS A 147 -11.76 -30.56 -25.52
N CYS A 148 -10.73 -30.03 -24.88
CA CYS A 148 -9.48 -29.69 -25.54
C CYS A 148 -8.24 -30.03 -24.72
N GLN A 149 -7.13 -30.20 -25.43
CA GLN A 149 -5.79 -30.40 -24.86
C GLN A 149 -4.82 -29.40 -25.53
N ARG A 150 -3.63 -29.26 -24.96
CA ARG A 150 -2.49 -28.58 -25.60
C ARG A 150 -1.22 -29.38 -25.36
N LEU A 151 -0.30 -29.32 -26.31
CA LEU A 151 0.99 -30.02 -26.21
C LEU A 151 2.00 -29.18 -25.44
N LEU A 152 2.19 -27.91 -25.81
CA LEU A 152 3.11 -26.97 -25.14
C LEU A 152 2.36 -25.83 -24.45
N VAL A 153 2.94 -25.24 -23.41
CA VAL A 153 2.33 -24.12 -22.68
C VAL A 153 2.70 -22.76 -23.26
N GLN A 154 3.89 -22.64 -23.86
CA GLN A 154 4.45 -21.39 -24.38
C GLN A 154 5.10 -21.60 -25.76
N GLY A 155 5.18 -20.52 -26.55
CA GLY A 155 5.84 -20.52 -27.87
C GLY A 155 5.01 -21.15 -28.99
N GLN A 156 5.68 -21.48 -30.11
CA GLN A 156 5.06 -22.22 -31.21
C GLN A 156 4.65 -23.63 -30.74
N GLY A 157 3.47 -24.10 -31.15
CA GLY A 157 2.91 -25.37 -30.68
C GLY A 157 2.05 -25.28 -29.41
N SER A 158 1.85 -24.08 -28.85
CA SER A 158 1.02 -23.83 -27.65
C SER A 158 -0.49 -23.75 -27.90
N GLN A 159 -0.92 -24.07 -29.12
CA GLN A 159 -2.32 -24.01 -29.53
C GLN A 159 -3.13 -25.13 -28.88
N TYR A 160 -4.39 -24.84 -28.52
CA TYR A 160 -5.32 -25.87 -28.10
C TYR A 160 -5.91 -26.58 -29.31
N PHE A 161 -6.14 -27.89 -29.17
CA PHE A 161 -6.84 -28.71 -30.16
C PHE A 161 -7.95 -29.51 -29.49
N GLN A 162 -8.97 -29.83 -30.27
CA GLN A 162 -10.15 -30.54 -29.79
C GLN A 162 -9.88 -32.03 -29.64
N VAL A 163 -10.40 -32.64 -28.57
CA VAL A 163 -10.35 -34.08 -28.33
C VAL A 163 -11.75 -34.68 -28.17
N HIS A 164 -11.86 -36.00 -28.32
CA HIS A 164 -13.10 -36.73 -28.04
C HIS A 164 -13.46 -36.62 -26.55
N GLU A 165 -14.74 -36.72 -26.27
CA GLU A 165 -15.23 -36.88 -24.90
C GLU A 165 -14.71 -38.22 -24.36
N PRO A 166 -14.05 -38.25 -23.18
CA PRO A 166 -13.52 -39.50 -22.64
C PRO A 166 -14.68 -40.46 -22.34
N GLY A 167 -14.70 -41.63 -22.97
CA GLY A 167 -15.72 -42.66 -22.76
C GLY A 167 -15.45 -43.53 -21.54
N ASP A 168 -16.51 -44.12 -20.97
CA ASP A 168 -16.55 -44.89 -19.72
C ASP A 168 -15.68 -46.18 -19.63
N ASN A 169 -14.77 -46.45 -20.59
CA ASN A 169 -14.00 -47.70 -20.66
C ASN A 169 -12.48 -47.49 -20.84
N ASP A 170 -11.84 -46.77 -19.91
CA ASP A 170 -10.40 -46.93 -19.64
C ASP A 170 -10.11 -46.67 -18.14
N PRO A 171 -9.24 -47.47 -17.49
CA PRO A 171 -9.15 -47.51 -16.04
C PRO A 171 -8.26 -46.37 -15.51
N ASP A 172 -8.90 -45.28 -15.11
CA ASP A 172 -8.62 -44.63 -13.81
C ASP A 172 -9.79 -43.69 -13.50
N VAL A 173 -11.00 -44.26 -13.48
CA VAL A 173 -12.10 -43.70 -12.70
C VAL A 173 -11.89 -44.23 -11.28
N VAL A 174 -11.41 -43.35 -10.41
CA VAL A 174 -11.42 -43.58 -8.96
C VAL A 174 -12.87 -43.90 -8.56
N PRO A 175 -13.19 -45.08 -8.02
CA PRO A 175 -14.57 -45.44 -7.68
C PRO A 175 -15.03 -44.70 -6.42
N ASP A 176 -16.20 -44.08 -6.57
CA ASP A 176 -17.23 -43.72 -5.59
C ASP A 176 -16.89 -43.91 -4.10
N GLY A 177 -16.58 -42.77 -3.49
CA GLY A 177 -16.90 -42.47 -2.10
C GLY A 177 -17.41 -41.04 -2.02
N ASP A 178 -18.35 -40.69 -2.90
CA ASP A 178 -18.63 -39.30 -3.28
C ASP A 178 -19.15 -38.42 -2.13
N ALA A 179 -19.78 -38.98 -1.10
CA ALA A 179 -20.24 -38.15 0.03
C ALA A 179 -19.14 -37.85 1.07
N ALA A 180 -18.14 -38.71 1.20
CA ALA A 180 -17.04 -38.56 2.16
C ALA A 180 -15.82 -37.88 1.52
N TRP A 181 -15.49 -38.24 0.28
CA TRP A 181 -14.40 -37.65 -0.49
C TRP A 181 -14.75 -36.34 -1.17
N ALA A 182 -16.02 -36.01 -1.46
CA ALA A 182 -16.36 -34.64 -1.84
C ALA A 182 -16.18 -33.70 -0.63
N ARG A 183 -16.51 -34.12 0.60
CA ARG A 183 -16.27 -33.31 1.79
C ARG A 183 -14.77 -33.16 2.11
N VAL A 184 -14.00 -34.25 2.04
CA VAL A 184 -12.55 -34.23 2.24
C VAL A 184 -11.83 -33.54 1.07
N GLY A 185 -12.27 -33.74 -0.16
CA GLY A 185 -11.72 -33.14 -1.38
C GLY A 185 -12.09 -31.67 -1.55
N GLU A 186 -13.27 -31.24 -1.11
CA GLU A 186 -13.64 -29.83 -1.02
C GLU A 186 -12.96 -29.17 0.18
N GLN A 187 -12.76 -29.87 1.30
CA GLN A 187 -11.90 -29.40 2.41
C GLN A 187 -10.44 -29.31 2.00
N MET A 188 -9.93 -30.27 1.22
CA MET A 188 -8.56 -30.29 0.71
C MET A 188 -8.39 -29.26 -0.40
N ALA A 189 -9.36 -29.06 -1.30
CA ALA A 189 -9.33 -28.00 -2.31
C ALA A 189 -9.48 -26.61 -1.68
N LYS A 190 -10.31 -26.45 -0.64
CA LYS A 190 -10.35 -25.22 0.19
C LYS A 190 -9.05 -25.05 0.97
N ALA A 191 -8.45 -26.12 1.48
CA ALA A 191 -7.15 -26.07 2.17
C ALA A 191 -6.01 -25.75 1.19
N TRP A 192 -5.99 -26.32 -0.01
CA TRP A 192 -4.99 -26.06 -1.06
C TRP A 192 -5.18 -24.69 -1.69
N ALA A 193 -6.41 -24.23 -1.94
CA ALA A 193 -6.69 -22.87 -2.36
C ALA A 193 -6.37 -21.86 -1.24
N SER A 194 -6.61 -22.20 0.03
CA SER A 194 -6.20 -21.40 1.19
C SER A 194 -4.69 -21.39 1.37
N ILE A 195 -3.99 -22.50 1.09
CA ILE A 195 -2.53 -22.60 1.12
C ILE A 195 -1.94 -21.83 -0.06
N GLU A 196 -2.51 -21.92 -1.27
CA GLU A 196 -2.06 -21.22 -2.46
C GLU A 196 -2.32 -19.71 -2.33
N SER A 197 -3.50 -19.31 -1.84
CA SER A 197 -3.79 -17.91 -1.49
C SER A 197 -2.88 -17.41 -0.37
N ARG A 198 -2.64 -18.21 0.68
CA ARG A 198 -1.70 -17.88 1.76
C ARG A 198 -0.27 -17.75 1.24
N THR A 199 0.18 -18.60 0.32
CA THR A 199 1.51 -18.47 -0.28
C THR A 199 1.60 -17.26 -1.22
N GLN A 200 0.51 -16.84 -1.87
CA GLN A 200 0.47 -15.59 -2.64
C GLN A 200 0.41 -14.35 -1.74
N THR A 201 -0.20 -14.45 -0.55
CA THR A 201 -0.29 -13.35 0.41
C THR A 201 0.93 -13.22 1.32
N ILE A 202 1.64 -14.31 1.60
CA ILE A 202 2.89 -14.30 2.38
C ILE A 202 4.02 -13.71 1.54
N ILE A 203 4.76 -12.76 2.10
CA ILE A 203 5.94 -12.16 1.48
C ILE A 203 7.05 -13.23 1.36
N GLN A 204 7.44 -13.60 0.13
CA GLN A 204 8.42 -14.68 -0.11
C GLN A 204 9.83 -14.17 -0.44
N GLU A 205 10.83 -14.95 -0.03
CA GLU A 205 12.24 -14.76 -0.41
C GLU A 205 12.41 -15.13 -1.90
N GLY A 206 12.27 -14.15 -2.80
CA GLY A 206 12.29 -14.41 -4.24
C GLY A 206 11.46 -13.47 -5.11
N GLU A 207 10.70 -12.52 -4.56
CA GLU A 207 10.07 -11.43 -5.35
C GLU A 207 11.10 -10.53 -6.10
N ARG A 208 12.38 -10.89 -6.07
CA ARG A 208 13.54 -10.23 -6.71
C ARG A 208 13.79 -10.71 -8.15
N ASP A 209 12.75 -11.01 -8.93
CA ASP A 209 12.96 -11.46 -10.31
C ASP A 209 13.45 -10.33 -11.25
N GLU A 210 13.47 -9.08 -10.77
CA GLU A 210 14.22 -7.96 -11.36
C GLU A 210 15.05 -7.26 -10.26
N VAL A 211 16.30 -6.89 -10.54
CA VAL A 211 17.11 -6.07 -9.64
C VAL A 211 16.40 -4.73 -9.46
N ASN A 212 15.80 -4.51 -8.29
CA ASN A 212 15.10 -3.28 -7.96
C ASN A 212 15.92 -2.47 -6.93
N PRO A 213 16.69 -1.44 -7.37
CA PRO A 213 17.53 -0.64 -6.48
C PRO A 213 16.74 0.02 -5.33
N TRP A 214 15.45 0.27 -5.53
CA TRP A 214 14.56 0.78 -4.49
C TRP A 214 14.37 -0.25 -3.37
N LEU A 215 14.05 -1.51 -3.69
CA LEU A 215 13.88 -2.57 -2.69
C LEU A 215 15.20 -2.99 -2.04
N ASP A 216 16.32 -2.86 -2.76
CA ASP A 216 17.65 -3.02 -2.17
C ASP A 216 17.98 -1.90 -1.18
N ARG A 217 17.58 -0.65 -1.48
CA ARG A 217 17.81 0.46 -0.56
C ARG A 217 16.88 0.41 0.66
N THR A 218 15.64 -0.03 0.48
CA THR A 218 14.69 -0.13 1.59
C THR A 218 14.91 -1.40 2.40
N GLN A 219 15.33 -2.51 1.81
CA GLN A 219 15.41 -3.82 2.47
C GLN A 219 14.05 -4.32 3.01
N TRP A 220 12.92 -3.78 2.54
CA TRP A 220 11.58 -4.18 3.03
C TRP A 220 11.32 -5.66 2.85
N LEU A 221 11.69 -6.21 1.69
CA LEU A 221 11.51 -7.63 1.40
C LEU A 221 12.26 -8.50 2.41
N ALA A 222 13.51 -8.16 2.73
CA ALA A 222 14.32 -8.92 3.69
C ALA A 222 13.79 -8.77 5.12
N TYR A 223 13.25 -7.60 5.46
CA TYR A 223 12.73 -7.32 6.80
C TYR A 223 11.36 -7.98 7.07
N LEU A 224 10.46 -7.97 6.08
CA LEU A 224 9.07 -8.42 6.21
C LEU A 224 8.84 -9.85 5.68
N VAL A 225 9.92 -10.58 5.36
CA VAL A 225 9.83 -11.93 4.80
C VAL A 225 9.05 -12.89 5.71
N GLY A 226 8.15 -13.63 5.09
CA GLY A 226 7.29 -14.61 5.75
C GLY A 226 6.18 -14.00 6.62
N MET A 227 5.82 -12.73 6.42
CA MET A 227 4.63 -12.10 6.99
C MET A 227 3.52 -12.02 5.93
N GLU A 228 2.25 -12.06 6.35
CA GLU A 228 1.12 -11.99 5.41
C GLU A 228 0.79 -10.53 5.04
N ARG A 229 0.72 -10.22 3.75
CA ARG A 229 0.35 -8.88 3.23
C ARG A 229 -1.02 -8.41 3.75
N PRO A 230 -2.09 -9.22 3.76
CA PRO A 230 -3.39 -8.80 4.27
C PRO A 230 -3.32 -8.41 5.74
N GLU A 231 -2.56 -9.12 6.58
CA GLU A 231 -2.42 -8.78 8.00
C GLU A 231 -1.65 -7.48 8.19
N LEU A 232 -0.60 -7.25 7.40
CA LEU A 232 0.15 -5.99 7.40
C LEU A 232 -0.71 -4.81 6.95
N LEU A 233 -1.53 -4.98 5.90
CA LEU A 233 -2.46 -3.96 5.43
C LEU A 233 -3.57 -3.69 6.44
N ALA A 234 -4.18 -4.75 6.98
CA ALA A 234 -5.17 -4.64 8.05
C ALA A 234 -4.59 -3.96 9.30
N SER A 235 -3.30 -4.14 9.61
CA SER A 235 -2.68 -3.46 10.76
C SER A 235 -2.62 -1.94 10.63
N ILE A 236 -2.72 -1.39 9.43
CA ILE A 236 -2.65 0.05 9.15
C ILE A 236 -3.98 0.65 8.68
N GLU A 237 -5.05 -0.15 8.63
CA GLU A 237 -6.38 0.32 8.26
C GLU A 237 -6.95 1.28 9.31
N GLU A 238 -7.94 2.07 8.91
CA GLU A 238 -8.68 2.93 9.84
C GLU A 238 -9.42 2.08 10.88
N PRO A 239 -9.45 2.49 12.15
CA PRO A 239 -10.15 1.75 13.18
C PRO A 239 -11.65 1.87 13.00
N VAL A 240 -12.36 0.81 13.38
CA VAL A 240 -13.82 0.78 13.31
C VAL A 240 -14.39 1.40 14.59
N ALA A 241 -14.75 2.68 14.55
CA ALA A 241 -15.34 3.37 15.71
C ALA A 241 -16.69 2.74 16.12
N GLU A 242 -17.57 2.56 15.14
CA GLU A 242 -18.87 1.91 15.30
C GLU A 242 -19.01 0.80 14.24
N PRO A 243 -19.12 -0.48 14.65
CA PRO A 243 -19.23 -1.58 13.71
C PRO A 243 -20.60 -1.57 13.04
N ASP A 244 -20.63 -1.74 11.71
CA ASP A 244 -21.86 -1.96 10.97
C ASP A 244 -22.53 -3.25 11.49
N PRO A 245 -23.79 -3.21 11.98
CA PRO A 245 -24.50 -4.40 12.48
C PRO A 245 -24.60 -5.55 11.46
N ARG A 246 -24.31 -5.29 10.18
CA ARG A 246 -24.33 -6.26 9.08
C ARG A 246 -22.97 -6.89 8.80
N GLN A 247 -21.89 -6.44 9.45
CA GLN A 247 -20.53 -6.91 9.25
C GLN A 247 -19.95 -7.46 10.56
N GLU A 248 -19.21 -8.56 10.49
CA GLU A 248 -18.50 -9.13 11.64
C GLU A 248 -17.21 -8.33 11.93
N GLN A 249 -17.36 -7.08 12.35
CA GLN A 249 -16.24 -6.20 12.73
C GLN A 249 -16.29 -5.91 14.23
N GLN A 250 -15.11 -5.89 14.86
CA GLN A 250 -14.98 -5.51 16.26
C GLN A 250 -14.81 -3.99 16.35
N ALA A 251 -15.53 -3.35 17.28
CA ALA A 251 -15.33 -1.94 17.58
C ALA A 251 -13.93 -1.71 18.17
N GLU A 252 -13.27 -0.66 17.71
CA GLU A 252 -11.96 -0.19 18.15
C GLU A 252 -12.07 1.29 18.60
N PRO A 253 -12.86 1.61 19.65
CA PRO A 253 -13.16 3.00 20.01
C PRO A 253 -11.94 3.75 20.55
N VAL A 254 -11.05 3.07 21.28
CA VAL A 254 -9.79 3.67 21.79
C VAL A 254 -8.87 4.01 20.62
N GLU A 255 -8.70 3.09 19.68
CA GLU A 255 -7.93 3.34 18.47
C GLU A 255 -8.55 4.44 17.60
N ALA A 256 -9.88 4.53 17.54
CA ALA A 256 -10.59 5.63 16.86
C ALA A 256 -10.35 6.99 17.53
N ALA A 257 -10.33 7.06 18.87
CA ALA A 257 -9.95 8.26 19.60
C ALA A 257 -8.49 8.67 19.31
N MET A 258 -7.55 7.71 19.32
CA MET A 258 -6.15 7.94 18.95
C MET A 258 -6.01 8.43 17.50
N TRP A 259 -6.77 7.83 16.58
CA TRP A 259 -6.81 8.19 15.16
C TRP A 259 -7.29 9.63 14.94
N ALA A 260 -8.34 10.05 15.64
CA ALA A 260 -8.83 11.42 15.62
C ALA A 260 -7.84 12.39 16.29
N ALA A 261 -7.21 11.98 17.40
CA ALA A 261 -6.27 12.81 18.14
C ALA A 261 -5.05 13.22 17.31
N ILE A 262 -4.46 12.30 16.53
CA ILE A 262 -3.30 12.65 15.70
C ILE A 262 -3.67 13.55 14.53
N GLU A 263 -4.90 13.45 14.01
CA GLU A 263 -5.45 14.36 13.00
C GLU A 263 -5.65 15.77 13.56
N GLY A 264 -6.29 15.86 14.72
CA GLY A 264 -6.49 17.10 15.46
C GLY A 264 -5.16 17.76 15.84
N LEU A 265 -4.19 16.97 16.32
CA LEU A 265 -2.83 17.44 16.62
C LEU A 265 -2.14 18.02 15.38
N ALA A 266 -2.26 17.38 14.23
CA ALA A 266 -1.64 17.87 12.99
C ALA A 266 -2.26 19.21 12.53
N ARG A 267 -3.60 19.32 12.58
CA ARG A 267 -4.31 20.59 12.30
C ARG A 267 -3.88 21.70 13.25
N PHE A 268 -3.93 21.42 14.55
CA PHE A 268 -3.58 22.37 15.60
C PHE A 268 -2.11 22.81 15.49
N SER A 269 -1.20 21.87 15.25
CA SER A 269 0.23 22.17 15.09
C SER A 269 0.48 23.07 13.87
N GLN A 270 -0.24 22.86 12.77
CA GLN A 270 -0.16 23.75 11.61
C GLN A 270 -0.71 25.14 11.95
N ALA A 271 -1.88 25.23 12.58
CA ALA A 271 -2.48 26.51 12.99
C ALA A 271 -1.53 27.30 13.90
N SER A 272 -0.92 26.64 14.88
CA SER A 272 0.10 27.25 15.74
C SER A 272 1.32 27.74 14.96
N VAL A 273 1.74 27.03 13.90
CA VAL A 273 2.81 27.50 13.01
C VAL A 273 2.42 28.73 12.18
N ILE A 274 1.14 28.89 11.85
CA ILE A 274 0.64 30.06 11.11
C ILE A 274 0.51 31.26 12.04
N HIS A 275 -0.10 31.07 13.21
CA HIS A 275 -0.58 32.17 14.07
C HIS A 275 0.35 32.52 15.23
N ARG A 276 1.18 31.57 15.72
CA ARG A 276 1.92 31.73 16.99
C ARG A 276 3.44 31.83 16.83
N VAL A 277 3.99 31.70 15.62
CA VAL A 277 5.45 31.72 15.41
C VAL A 277 5.90 32.62 14.27
N GLY A 278 7.03 33.29 14.50
CA GLY A 278 7.68 34.14 13.50
C GLY A 278 8.38 33.35 12.38
N VAL A 279 8.80 34.07 11.33
CA VAL A 279 9.46 33.49 10.14
C VAL A 279 10.74 32.72 10.47
N PHE A 280 11.52 33.16 11.47
CA PHE A 280 12.76 32.49 11.86
C PHE A 280 12.54 31.06 12.34
N VAL A 281 11.50 30.84 13.16
CA VAL A 281 11.12 29.49 13.62
C VAL A 281 10.75 28.61 12.44
N ARG A 282 9.98 29.14 11.48
CA ARG A 282 9.56 28.41 10.28
C ARG A 282 10.71 28.11 9.32
N LEU A 283 11.71 28.98 9.22
CA LEU A 283 12.93 28.74 8.45
C LEU A 283 13.82 27.70 9.10
N GLU A 284 13.90 27.70 10.43
CA GLU A 284 14.66 26.70 11.17
C GLU A 284 14.03 25.31 11.03
N ALA A 285 12.70 25.21 11.19
CA ALA A 285 11.97 23.95 11.11
C ALA A 285 12.04 23.22 9.75
N ILE A 286 12.33 23.92 8.65
CA ILE A 286 12.39 23.31 7.30
C ILE A 286 13.80 22.83 6.92
N ARG A 287 14.81 23.02 7.78
CA ARG A 287 16.16 22.54 7.52
C ARG A 287 16.20 21.02 7.33
N THR A 288 17.20 20.58 6.58
CA THR A 288 17.54 19.17 6.35
C THR A 288 18.99 18.85 6.69
N GLU A 289 19.82 19.88 6.92
CA GLU A 289 21.21 19.77 7.38
C GLU A 289 21.49 20.81 8.48
N LYS A 290 22.55 20.60 9.26
CA LYS A 290 22.91 21.44 10.42
C LYS A 290 23.28 22.89 10.09
N HIS A 291 23.87 23.11 8.91
CA HIS A 291 24.35 24.44 8.50
C HIS A 291 23.68 24.90 7.20
N GLN A 292 22.44 24.47 6.96
CA GLN A 292 21.70 24.80 5.75
C GLN A 292 21.02 26.16 5.85
N THR A 293 21.35 27.06 4.92
CA THR A 293 20.58 28.29 4.72
C THR A 293 19.27 28.00 3.98
N ARG A 294 18.16 28.52 4.49
CA ARG A 294 16.82 28.40 3.89
C ARG A 294 16.26 29.79 3.63
N PHE A 295 15.59 29.94 2.49
CA PHE A 295 14.95 31.20 2.08
C PHE A 295 13.43 31.09 2.01
N GLN A 296 12.90 29.87 2.02
CA GLN A 296 11.46 29.61 2.04
C GLN A 296 11.09 28.98 3.38
N PRO A 297 10.22 29.62 4.19
CA PRO A 297 9.81 29.10 5.49
C PRO A 297 8.89 27.88 5.32
N LEU A 298 8.71 27.12 6.40
CA LEU A 298 7.69 26.08 6.49
C LEU A 298 6.31 26.65 6.11
N GLN A 299 5.78 26.17 4.99
CA GLN A 299 4.49 26.60 4.45
C GLN A 299 3.36 25.69 4.99
N PRO A 300 2.22 26.25 5.42
CA PRO A 300 1.04 25.45 5.72
C PRO A 300 0.53 24.71 4.46
N TYR A 301 -0.32 23.73 4.66
CA TYR A 301 -1.20 23.25 3.59
C TYR A 301 -2.34 24.25 3.41
N MET A 302 -2.72 24.53 2.17
CA MET A 302 -3.65 25.62 1.82
C MET A 302 -5.10 25.38 2.32
N ASP A 303 -5.47 24.12 2.61
CA ASP A 303 -6.83 23.72 2.99
C ASP A 303 -6.76 22.72 4.16
N GLU A 304 -7.70 22.82 5.10
CA GLU A 304 -7.90 21.88 6.21
C GLU A 304 -8.13 20.43 5.76
N LYS A 305 -8.77 20.23 4.61
CA LYS A 305 -8.92 18.88 4.02
C LYS A 305 -7.59 18.31 3.58
N LEU A 306 -6.66 19.14 3.11
CA LEU A 306 -5.33 18.70 2.66
C LEU A 306 -4.46 18.24 3.84
N ILE A 307 -4.49 18.95 4.98
CA ILE A 307 -3.74 18.50 6.18
C ILE A 307 -4.28 17.14 6.68
N GLY A 308 -5.59 16.90 6.64
CA GLY A 308 -6.17 15.59 6.96
C GLY A 308 -5.60 14.47 6.08
N ASN A 309 -5.65 14.65 4.75
CA ASN A 309 -5.08 13.69 3.79
C ASN A 309 -3.59 13.43 4.00
N HIS A 310 -2.82 14.48 4.34
CA HIS A 310 -1.39 14.37 4.62
C HIS A 310 -1.06 13.83 6.01
N THR A 311 -2.04 13.73 6.90
CA THR A 311 -1.90 13.10 8.22
C THR A 311 -2.15 11.59 8.17
N ARG A 312 -2.79 11.09 7.11
CA ARG A 312 -3.08 9.65 6.93
C ARG A 312 -1.89 8.73 7.21
N PRO A 313 -0.66 8.98 6.73
CA PRO A 313 0.47 8.11 7.05
C PRO A 313 0.78 8.03 8.56
N TRP A 314 0.60 9.13 9.30
CA TRP A 314 0.78 9.16 10.74
C TRP A 314 -0.30 8.35 11.47
N GLN A 315 -1.56 8.49 11.04
CA GLN A 315 -2.67 7.67 11.54
C GLN A 315 -2.42 6.18 11.30
N GLN A 316 -2.01 5.81 10.09
CA GLN A 316 -1.68 4.44 9.72
C GLN A 316 -0.53 3.85 10.58
N MET A 317 0.53 4.62 10.81
CA MET A 317 1.62 4.19 11.71
C MET A 317 1.14 4.02 13.16
N LEU A 318 0.22 4.87 13.62
CA LEU A 318 -0.35 4.77 14.96
C LEU A 318 -1.19 3.49 15.11
N MET A 319 -2.00 3.14 14.11
CA MET A 319 -2.77 1.89 14.10
C MET A 319 -1.89 0.66 14.05
N PHE A 320 -0.80 0.72 13.27
CA PHE A 320 0.18 -0.36 13.26
C PHE A 320 0.69 -0.63 14.67
N PHE A 321 1.03 0.40 15.43
CA PHE A 321 1.46 0.23 16.83
C PHE A 321 0.33 -0.27 17.73
N ALA A 322 -0.88 0.27 17.61
CA ALA A 322 -2.03 -0.17 18.41
C ALA A 322 -2.31 -1.67 18.24
N ARG A 323 -2.32 -2.13 16.98
CA ARG A 323 -2.66 -3.52 16.64
C ARG A 323 -1.51 -4.51 16.86
N THR A 324 -0.25 -4.04 16.90
CA THR A 324 0.93 -4.92 17.12
C THR A 324 1.48 -4.88 18.54
N GLN A 325 1.11 -3.89 19.37
CA GLN A 325 1.44 -3.90 20.80
C GLN A 325 0.47 -4.72 21.64
N ARG A 326 -0.72 -5.00 21.12
CA ARG A 326 -1.68 -5.95 21.70
C ARG A 326 -1.24 -7.38 21.40
N GLU A 327 -1.66 -8.32 22.25
CA GLU A 327 -1.47 -9.73 21.97
C GLU A 327 -2.22 -10.10 20.67
N HIS A 328 -1.51 -10.73 19.75
CA HIS A 328 -2.06 -11.13 18.46
C HIS A 328 -1.47 -12.47 18.01
N ALA A 329 -2.25 -13.26 17.27
CA ALA A 329 -1.83 -14.59 16.81
C ALA A 329 -0.99 -14.58 15.52
N TRP A 330 -1.01 -13.46 14.79
CA TRP A 330 -0.36 -13.34 13.49
C TRP A 330 1.11 -12.95 13.58
N LYS A 331 1.88 -13.20 12.51
CA LYS A 331 3.32 -12.91 12.48
C LYS A 331 3.56 -11.46 12.06
N SER A 332 3.71 -10.59 13.06
CA SER A 332 3.96 -9.16 12.87
C SER A 332 5.44 -8.77 12.83
N PRO A 333 5.78 -7.57 12.33
CA PRO A 333 7.15 -7.06 12.35
C PRO A 333 7.70 -6.92 13.77
N THR A 334 8.90 -7.44 14.01
CA THR A 334 9.54 -7.36 15.33
C THR A 334 10.22 -6.01 15.54
N TYR A 335 9.73 -5.22 16.48
CA TYR A 335 10.36 -3.98 16.95
C TYR A 335 10.19 -3.84 18.47
N ARG A 336 10.90 -2.88 19.08
CA ARG A 336 10.77 -2.60 20.52
C ARG A 336 10.74 -1.10 20.77
N PHE A 337 9.76 -0.66 21.55
CA PHE A 337 9.80 0.67 22.13
C PHE A 337 10.95 0.79 23.12
N THR A 338 11.67 1.91 23.01
CA THR A 338 12.53 2.38 24.09
C THR A 338 11.67 2.68 25.33
N ARG A 339 12.31 2.78 26.51
CA ARG A 339 11.60 3.12 27.75
C ARG A 339 10.74 4.38 27.60
N ARG A 340 11.30 5.45 27.06
CA ARG A 340 10.59 6.72 26.84
C ARG A 340 9.41 6.59 25.86
N GLN A 341 9.59 5.82 24.78
CA GLN A 341 8.51 5.57 23.82
C GLN A 341 7.38 4.74 24.44
N ARG A 342 7.73 3.78 25.30
CA ARG A 342 6.75 2.96 26.04
C ARG A 342 5.95 3.79 27.03
N GLU A 343 6.63 4.62 27.83
CA GLU A 343 5.97 5.53 28.78
C GLU A 343 5.01 6.50 28.04
N ALA A 344 5.45 7.09 26.93
CA ALA A 344 4.60 7.98 26.13
C ALA A 344 3.45 7.25 25.42
N TRP A 345 3.67 5.99 25.01
CA TRP A 345 2.62 5.15 24.42
C TRP A 345 1.54 4.79 25.44
N GLU A 346 1.95 4.36 26.64
CA GLU A 346 1.03 4.02 27.73
C GLU A 346 0.19 5.24 28.14
N ALA A 347 0.81 6.43 28.25
CA ALA A 347 0.09 7.68 28.51
C ALA A 347 -0.92 8.03 27.40
N LEU A 348 -0.57 7.83 26.12
CA LEU A 348 -1.48 8.05 25.01
C LEU A 348 -2.68 7.09 25.05
N VAL A 349 -2.45 5.81 25.34
CA VAL A 349 -3.52 4.82 25.46
C VAL A 349 -4.44 5.18 26.64
N GLU A 350 -3.89 5.55 27.79
CA GLU A 350 -4.66 5.97 28.97
C GLU A 350 -5.56 7.18 28.66
N GLU A 351 -5.03 8.22 28.01
CA GLU A 351 -5.83 9.39 27.64
C GLU A 351 -6.89 9.08 26.56
N ALA A 352 -6.61 8.12 25.68
CA ALA A 352 -7.60 7.64 24.71
C ALA A 352 -8.73 6.86 25.38
N GLU A 353 -8.43 6.01 26.36
CA GLU A 353 -9.42 5.30 27.16
C GLU A 353 -10.32 6.26 27.94
N LYS A 354 -9.75 7.29 28.57
CA LYS A 354 -10.52 8.35 29.26
C LYS A 354 -11.46 9.09 28.32
N SER A 355 -10.97 9.49 27.15
CA SER A 355 -11.76 10.20 26.13
C SER A 355 -12.96 9.37 25.63
N VAL A 356 -12.87 8.05 25.63
CA VAL A 356 -13.97 7.14 25.26
C VAL A 356 -14.91 6.88 26.44
N GLY A 357 -14.36 6.81 27.65
CA GLY A 357 -15.09 6.51 28.89
C GLY A 357 -16.03 7.62 29.36
N GLY A 358 -15.99 8.81 28.75
CA GLY A 358 -16.86 9.93 29.11
C GLY A 358 -16.56 10.49 30.50
N GLU A 359 -15.33 10.34 30.99
CA GLU A 359 -14.85 11.16 32.11
C GLU A 359 -14.66 12.58 31.58
N GLU A 360 -15.77 13.30 31.42
CA GLU A 360 -15.76 14.75 31.42
C GLU A 360 -14.99 15.17 32.68
N GLU A 361 -13.86 15.83 32.47
CA GLU A 361 -13.25 16.64 33.51
C GLU A 361 -14.38 17.53 34.04
N GLY A 362 -14.85 17.24 35.25
CA GLY A 362 -15.82 18.05 35.95
C GLY A 362 -15.20 19.42 36.21
N GLU A 363 -15.30 20.31 35.23
CA GLU A 363 -15.20 21.74 35.45
C GLU A 363 -16.51 22.18 36.09
N GLY A 364 -16.38 22.68 37.32
CA GLY A 364 -17.49 22.97 38.21
C GLY A 364 -18.51 23.92 37.61
N GLU A 365 -19.74 23.67 38.05
CA GLU A 365 -20.88 24.58 38.13
C GLU A 365 -20.48 26.06 38.15
N ASP A 366 -20.95 26.83 37.15
CA ASP A 366 -21.88 27.94 37.35
C ASP A 366 -21.96 28.80 36.07
N GLY A 367 -23.12 28.82 35.43
CA GLY A 367 -23.37 29.67 34.26
C GLY A 367 -24.76 29.47 33.69
N GLU A 368 -25.75 30.00 34.40
CA GLU A 368 -27.18 30.00 34.06
C GLU A 368 -27.47 30.30 32.58
N GLU A 369 -28.20 29.39 31.93
CA GLU A 369 -28.80 29.59 30.61
C GLU A 369 -29.87 30.69 30.69
N MET A 370 -29.68 31.79 29.94
CA MET A 370 -30.76 32.76 29.69
C MET A 370 -31.14 32.69 28.21
N GLU A 371 -32.31 32.12 27.96
CA GLU A 371 -33.02 32.10 26.68
C GLU A 371 -33.29 33.53 26.19
N VAL A 372 -33.02 33.81 24.92
CA VAL A 372 -33.58 35.01 24.25
C VAL A 372 -34.30 34.55 22.98
N GLU A 373 -35.62 34.61 23.06
CA GLU A 373 -36.58 34.43 21.98
C GLU A 373 -36.39 35.45 20.86
N GLY A 374 -36.67 35.00 19.63
CA GLY A 374 -36.50 35.76 18.41
C GLY A 374 -37.46 36.93 18.23
N VAL A 375 -37.04 37.84 17.34
CA VAL A 375 -37.93 38.76 16.64
C VAL A 375 -37.52 38.76 15.18
N GLU A 376 -38.39 38.19 14.35
CA GLU A 376 -38.43 38.44 12.91
C GLU A 376 -39.00 39.84 12.70
N ASP A 377 -38.42 40.64 11.80
CA ASP A 377 -39.19 41.67 11.12
C ASP A 377 -38.66 41.92 9.70
N GLU A 378 -39.64 42.01 8.81
CA GLU A 378 -39.55 41.92 7.36
C GLU A 378 -39.35 43.29 6.65
N VAL A 379 -38.85 43.19 5.41
CA VAL A 379 -39.06 44.04 4.21
C VAL A 379 -38.71 45.54 4.21
N MET A 380 -37.98 45.97 3.16
CA MET A 380 -38.53 46.76 2.04
C MET A 380 -37.51 46.90 0.89
N ALA A 381 -38.00 46.76 -0.33
CA ALA A 381 -37.31 47.01 -1.60
C ALA A 381 -37.50 48.46 -2.06
N ASP A 382 -36.55 49.00 -2.84
CA ASP A 382 -36.80 49.63 -4.16
C ASP A 382 -35.49 50.20 -4.78
N ASP A 383 -35.19 49.67 -5.97
CA ASP A 383 -34.66 50.24 -7.23
C ASP A 383 -33.64 51.40 -7.26
N VAL A 384 -32.55 51.24 -8.04
CA VAL A 384 -32.33 51.79 -9.41
C VAL A 384 -30.86 51.57 -9.86
N ASP A 385 -30.71 51.16 -11.13
CA ASP A 385 -29.50 50.92 -11.92
C ASP A 385 -28.41 52.03 -11.92
N GLU A 386 -27.13 51.65 -12.03
CA GLU A 386 -26.26 51.95 -13.18
C GLU A 386 -24.83 51.40 -13.00
N ALA A 387 -24.30 50.78 -14.06
CA ALA A 387 -22.95 50.26 -14.16
C ALA A 387 -21.91 51.38 -14.38
N ILE A 388 -20.67 51.16 -13.92
CA ILE A 388 -19.39 51.29 -14.68
C ILE A 388 -18.20 51.05 -13.75
N ASP A 389 -17.21 50.34 -14.29
CA ASP A 389 -15.89 50.01 -13.72
C ASP A 389 -15.12 51.22 -13.15
N GLU A 390 -14.44 51.03 -12.02
CA GLU A 390 -12.98 50.92 -11.92
C GLU A 390 -12.53 51.15 -10.45
N MET A 391 -11.89 50.12 -9.90
CA MET A 391 -10.64 50.21 -9.10
C MET A 391 -10.60 51.22 -7.93
N GLU A 392 -10.81 50.75 -6.70
CA GLU A 392 -10.01 51.22 -5.55
C GLU A 392 -10.08 50.26 -4.35
N THR A 393 -8.98 50.28 -3.61
CA THR A 393 -8.56 49.43 -2.50
C THR A 393 -9.43 49.59 -1.25
N ASP A 394 -9.91 48.48 -0.67
CA ASP A 394 -10.41 48.48 0.72
C ASP A 394 -9.84 47.30 1.51
N GLU A 395 -8.98 47.63 2.48
CA GLU A 395 -8.68 46.77 3.62
C GLU A 395 -9.97 46.46 4.39
N PRO A 396 -10.29 45.19 4.71
CA PRO A 396 -11.28 44.91 5.72
C PRO A 396 -10.66 45.14 7.09
N SER A 397 -11.25 46.09 7.78
CA SER A 397 -10.97 46.51 9.15
C SER A 397 -10.89 45.34 10.13
N ILE A 398 -9.87 45.42 10.98
CA ILE A 398 -9.69 44.61 12.18
C ILE A 398 -10.85 44.94 13.13
N ALA A 399 -11.88 44.10 13.14
CA ALA A 399 -12.82 44.02 14.26
C ALA A 399 -12.14 43.21 15.38
N ALA A 400 -11.75 43.92 16.43
CA ALA A 400 -11.01 43.40 17.56
C ALA A 400 -11.87 42.49 18.47
N ASN A 401 -11.28 41.35 18.81
CA ASN A 401 -11.23 40.76 20.15
C ASN A 401 -12.55 40.44 20.87
N ALA A 402 -13.07 39.23 20.61
CA ALA A 402 -13.26 38.31 21.71
C ALA A 402 -11.92 37.59 21.91
N ILE A 403 -11.22 37.84 23.03
CA ILE A 403 -10.06 37.03 23.42
C ILE A 403 -10.64 35.68 23.83
N SER A 404 -10.85 34.79 22.85
CA SER A 404 -10.93 33.36 23.12
C SER A 404 -9.63 32.98 23.80
N GLU A 405 -9.71 32.20 24.87
CA GLU A 405 -8.51 31.65 25.51
C GLU A 405 -7.59 31.05 24.44
N PRO A 406 -6.26 31.19 24.58
CA PRO A 406 -5.34 30.63 23.60
C PRO A 406 -5.61 29.14 23.51
N GLU A 407 -6.14 28.72 22.36
CA GLU A 407 -6.51 27.35 22.05
C GLU A 407 -5.37 26.44 22.51
N ARG A 408 -5.67 25.43 23.33
CA ARG A 408 -4.70 24.50 23.92
C ARG A 408 -4.90 23.11 23.33
N LEU A 409 -3.83 22.34 23.26
CA LEU A 409 -3.93 20.93 22.96
C LEU A 409 -4.73 20.22 24.07
N SER A 410 -5.67 19.36 23.68
CA SER A 410 -6.34 18.45 24.62
C SER A 410 -5.34 17.46 25.23
N SER A 411 -5.71 16.79 26.33
CA SER A 411 -4.84 15.84 27.02
C SER A 411 -4.34 14.72 26.08
N ILE A 412 -5.26 14.09 25.33
CA ILE A 412 -4.93 13.06 24.34
C ILE A 412 -4.04 13.60 23.20
N GLN A 413 -4.23 14.84 22.76
CA GLN A 413 -3.37 15.44 21.74
C GLN A 413 -1.97 15.73 22.27
N LYS A 414 -1.83 16.15 23.53
CA LYS A 414 -0.52 16.32 24.20
C LYS A 414 0.20 14.98 24.34
N ALA A 415 -0.48 13.95 24.83
CA ALA A 415 0.10 12.60 24.92
C ALA A 415 0.50 12.06 23.53
N CYS A 416 -0.32 12.33 22.51
CA CYS A 416 -0.01 11.97 21.12
C CYS A 416 1.24 12.70 20.61
N LEU A 417 1.38 13.99 20.92
CA LEU A 417 2.56 14.79 20.55
C LEU A 417 3.81 14.23 21.22
N GLU A 418 3.75 13.94 22.52
CA GLU A 418 4.88 13.37 23.26
C GLU A 418 5.33 12.03 22.68
N PHE A 419 4.39 11.16 22.32
CA PHE A 419 4.69 9.89 21.66
C PHE A 419 5.35 10.10 20.28
N CYS A 420 4.81 10.98 19.44
CA CYS A 420 5.39 11.33 18.15
C CYS A 420 6.83 11.87 18.29
N ILE A 421 7.08 12.74 19.26
CA ILE A 421 8.42 13.28 19.55
C ILE A 421 9.36 12.20 20.11
N ALA A 422 8.85 11.28 20.94
CA ALA A 422 9.62 10.14 21.44
C ALA A 422 10.05 9.18 20.30
N LEU A 423 9.19 8.99 19.29
CA LEU A 423 9.52 8.23 18.07
C LEU A 423 10.61 8.93 17.24
N LEU A 424 10.43 10.22 16.96
CA LEU A 424 11.37 11.01 16.15
C LEU A 424 12.75 11.16 16.79
N SER A 425 12.80 11.26 18.12
CA SER A 425 14.04 11.53 18.87
C SER A 425 14.94 10.30 19.11
N GLN A 426 14.56 9.12 18.63
CA GLN A 426 15.39 7.92 18.72
C GLN A 426 16.64 8.05 17.84
N SER A 427 17.79 7.67 18.38
CA SER A 427 19.01 7.45 17.59
C SER A 427 19.12 5.99 17.19
N ILE A 428 19.34 5.75 15.90
CA ILE A 428 19.57 4.45 15.29
C ILE A 428 21.07 4.14 15.40
N THR A 429 21.41 3.05 16.11
CA THR A 429 22.81 2.72 16.42
C THR A 429 23.33 1.48 15.71
N ARG A 430 22.46 0.55 15.32
CA ARG A 430 22.86 -0.73 14.71
C ARG A 430 22.08 -1.05 13.45
N LYS A 431 20.78 -1.25 13.57
CA LYS A 431 19.89 -1.53 12.44
C LYS A 431 18.80 -0.49 12.38
N GLU A 432 18.48 -0.03 11.18
CA GLU A 432 17.43 0.96 10.94
C GLU A 432 16.07 0.44 11.43
N TYR A 433 15.80 -0.85 11.21
CA TYR A 433 14.60 -1.55 11.66
C TYR A 433 14.57 -1.91 13.15
N ASP A 434 15.52 -1.42 13.96
CA ASP A 434 15.34 -1.38 15.41
C ASP A 434 14.50 -0.15 15.83
N SER A 435 14.30 0.82 14.93
CA SER A 435 13.43 1.97 15.15
C SER A 435 11.97 1.63 14.85
N PRO A 436 11.05 1.72 15.83
CA PRO A 436 9.62 1.50 15.62
C PRO A 436 9.04 2.36 14.48
N LEU A 437 9.50 3.61 14.37
CA LEU A 437 9.06 4.52 13.31
C LEU A 437 9.50 4.03 11.92
N VAL A 438 10.73 3.54 11.78
CA VAL A 438 11.22 2.96 10.52
C VAL A 438 10.48 1.66 10.19
N CYS A 439 10.15 0.84 11.21
CA CYS A 439 9.35 -0.37 11.04
C CYS A 439 7.94 -0.06 10.52
N ALA A 440 7.24 0.90 11.12
CA ALA A 440 5.91 1.30 10.69
C ALA A 440 5.93 1.86 9.25
N LEU A 441 6.95 2.66 8.92
CA LEU A 441 7.19 3.13 7.55
C LEU A 441 7.40 1.96 6.57
N ALA A 442 8.09 0.89 6.98
CA ALA A 442 8.24 -0.31 6.14
C ALA A 442 6.88 -0.92 5.76
N VAL A 443 5.97 -1.01 6.73
CA VAL A 443 4.60 -1.53 6.52
C VAL A 443 3.82 -0.62 5.59
N LEU A 444 3.98 0.70 5.71
CA LEU A 444 3.39 1.64 4.74
C LEU A 444 3.92 1.42 3.32
N GLY A 445 5.06 0.76 3.13
CA GLY A 445 5.62 0.40 1.83
C GLY A 445 4.91 -0.77 1.14
N VAL A 446 4.07 -1.53 1.85
CA VAL A 446 3.35 -2.70 1.34
C VAL A 446 2.11 -2.27 0.52
N LYS A 447 1.75 -3.07 -0.48
CA LYS A 447 0.47 -3.03 -1.21
C LYS A 447 -0.13 -4.43 -1.31
N GLU A 448 -1.38 -4.50 -1.78
CA GLU A 448 -2.07 -5.76 -2.11
C GLU A 448 -1.19 -6.67 -2.98
N ASP A 449 -0.57 -6.09 -4.02
CA ASP A 449 0.26 -6.77 -5.01
C ASP A 449 1.66 -6.12 -5.12
N GLY A 450 2.56 -6.45 -4.20
CA GLY A 450 3.95 -5.99 -4.25
C GLY A 450 4.22 -4.76 -3.37
N TRP A 451 5.06 -3.86 -3.86
CA TRP A 451 5.64 -2.78 -3.05
C TRP A 451 5.31 -1.40 -3.64
N LYS A 452 5.25 -0.37 -2.79
CA LYS A 452 5.26 1.03 -3.24
C LYS A 452 6.62 1.35 -3.84
N GLY A 453 6.61 1.72 -5.12
CA GLY A 453 7.80 2.12 -5.86
C GLY A 453 8.26 3.54 -5.54
N PRO A 454 9.38 3.97 -6.14
CA PRO A 454 9.96 5.32 -6.00
C PRO A 454 9.03 6.44 -6.49
N GLU A 455 7.97 6.14 -7.24
CA GLU A 455 6.95 7.08 -7.70
C GLU A 455 5.81 7.28 -6.67
N GLN A 456 5.54 6.28 -5.83
CA GLN A 456 4.41 6.29 -4.89
C GLN A 456 4.82 6.57 -3.45
N TYR A 457 6.02 6.17 -3.05
CA TYR A 457 6.43 6.24 -1.66
C TYR A 457 7.02 7.59 -1.20
N PRO A 458 7.80 8.34 -2.01
CA PRO A 458 8.30 9.65 -1.59
C PRO A 458 7.22 10.68 -1.22
N PRO A 459 6.01 10.70 -1.83
CA PRO A 459 4.89 11.49 -1.33
C PRO A 459 4.49 11.15 0.11
N VAL A 460 4.46 9.86 0.48
CA VAL A 460 4.19 9.39 1.85
C VAL A 460 5.23 9.95 2.81
N LEU A 461 6.52 9.79 2.48
CA LEU A 461 7.61 10.35 3.28
C LEU A 461 7.52 11.88 3.40
N SER A 462 7.18 12.57 2.31
CA SER A 462 7.04 14.03 2.31
C SER A 462 5.95 14.50 3.28
N ALA A 463 4.83 13.80 3.32
CA ALA A 463 3.73 14.08 4.23
C ALA A 463 4.16 13.85 5.69
N VAL A 464 4.75 12.69 6.00
CA VAL A 464 5.27 12.37 7.34
C VAL A 464 6.27 13.43 7.82
N ILE A 465 7.25 13.78 6.98
CA ILE A 465 8.27 14.79 7.28
C ILE A 465 7.66 16.17 7.54
N LYS A 466 6.71 16.60 6.70
CA LYS A 466 6.11 17.93 6.83
C LYS A 466 5.24 18.04 8.09
N VAL A 467 4.42 17.02 8.38
CA VAL A 467 3.62 16.96 9.60
C VAL A 467 4.52 16.90 10.85
N ALA A 468 5.60 16.12 10.81
CA ALA A 468 6.59 16.06 11.90
C ALA A 468 7.19 17.45 12.21
N ARG A 469 7.42 18.28 11.19
CA ARG A 469 7.94 19.64 11.38
C ARG A 469 6.94 20.54 12.08
N PHE A 470 5.65 20.44 11.77
CA PHE A 470 4.61 21.15 12.51
C PHE A 470 4.60 20.70 13.98
N MET A 471 4.64 19.39 14.24
CA MET A 471 4.68 18.84 15.59
C MET A 471 5.91 19.28 16.38
N VAL A 472 7.09 19.36 15.76
CA VAL A 472 8.32 19.85 16.41
C VAL A 472 8.20 21.32 16.82
N VAL A 473 7.59 22.16 15.98
CA VAL A 473 7.34 23.55 16.35
C VAL A 473 6.29 23.63 17.46
N GLN A 474 5.25 22.80 17.42
CA GLN A 474 4.26 22.70 18.49
C GLN A 474 4.91 22.29 19.82
N GLN A 475 5.76 21.26 19.81
CA GLN A 475 6.49 20.82 21.00
C GLN A 475 7.36 21.94 21.57
N ALA A 476 7.97 22.75 20.72
CA ALA A 476 8.77 23.89 21.17
C ALA A 476 7.92 24.97 21.84
N LEU A 477 6.69 25.20 21.35
CA LEU A 477 5.72 26.12 21.98
C LEU A 477 5.28 25.61 23.35
N GLU A 478 4.96 24.32 23.47
CA GLU A 478 4.63 23.69 24.77
C GLU A 478 5.78 23.82 25.78
N LEU A 479 7.03 23.64 25.32
CA LEU A 479 8.22 23.79 26.17
C LEU A 479 8.54 25.23 26.56
N SER A 480 8.22 26.21 25.71
CA SER A 480 8.47 27.63 26.01
C SER A 480 7.46 28.25 26.98
N GLY A 481 6.28 27.63 27.16
CA GLY A 481 5.19 28.17 27.97
C GLY A 481 4.50 29.39 27.34
N PRO A 482 3.43 29.92 27.96
CA PRO A 482 2.74 31.12 27.49
C PRO A 482 3.65 32.35 27.51
N LEU A 483 3.47 33.25 26.53
CA LEU A 483 4.21 34.53 26.40
C LEU A 483 3.91 35.57 27.50
N GLY A 484 3.38 35.16 28.66
CA GLY A 484 2.63 36.02 29.57
C GLY A 484 3.37 36.65 30.75
N ASP A 485 4.61 36.26 31.07
CA ASP A 485 5.28 36.72 32.31
C ASP A 485 6.72 37.22 32.10
N GLU A 486 7.04 37.74 30.91
CA GLU A 486 8.34 38.40 30.69
C GLU A 486 8.11 39.77 30.04
N ASP A 487 7.78 40.76 30.90
CA ASP A 487 8.37 42.11 30.94
C ASP A 487 7.52 43.05 31.83
N GLN A 488 7.33 42.73 33.11
CA GLN A 488 7.37 43.80 34.12
C GLN A 488 8.84 44.14 34.30
N VAL A 489 9.32 44.99 33.39
CA VAL A 489 10.51 45.79 33.63
C VAL A 489 10.09 46.72 34.77
N ASP A 490 10.44 46.35 36.01
CA ASP A 490 10.57 47.34 37.08
C ASP A 490 11.73 48.26 36.67
N ASP A 491 11.44 49.18 35.75
CA ASP A 491 12.28 50.31 35.37
C ASP A 491 12.16 51.38 36.46
N ASP A 492 12.49 50.98 37.69
CA ASP A 492 12.55 51.86 38.87
C ASP A 492 13.72 51.42 39.75
N SER A 493 14.94 51.47 39.21
CA SER A 493 16.11 51.77 40.05
C SER A 493 17.25 52.39 39.25
N ALA A 494 17.04 53.63 38.84
CA ALA A 494 18.13 54.58 38.64
C ALA A 494 18.79 54.88 40.00
N TYR A 495 19.62 54.00 40.54
CA TYR A 495 20.71 54.35 41.48
C TYR A 495 21.71 53.20 41.62
N GLU A 496 22.98 53.51 41.42
CA GLU A 496 24.10 52.58 41.56
C GLU A 496 24.17 51.95 42.96
N SER A 497 24.46 50.65 43.03
CA SER A 497 25.46 50.15 43.96
C SER A 497 26.04 48.81 43.55
N ASP A 498 27.37 48.81 43.60
CA ASP A 498 28.29 47.69 43.55
C ASP A 498 27.95 46.62 44.60
N ASN A 499 28.39 45.38 44.32
CA ASN A 499 28.50 44.21 45.22
C ASN A 499 27.35 43.17 45.24
N GLY A 500 27.67 41.95 44.79
CA GLY A 500 27.09 40.71 45.32
C GLY A 500 26.23 39.87 44.37
N SER A 501 26.86 38.95 43.65
CA SER A 501 26.34 37.63 43.28
C SER A 501 24.83 37.51 43.01
N HIS A 502 24.32 38.15 41.95
CA HIS A 502 23.03 37.76 41.40
C HIS A 502 23.18 36.35 40.80
N PRO A 503 22.39 35.34 41.22
CA PRO A 503 22.33 34.09 40.49
C PRO A 503 21.85 34.45 39.08
N ARG A 504 22.68 34.15 38.06
CA ARG A 504 22.31 34.35 36.65
C ARG A 504 20.92 33.76 36.46
N ARG A 505 19.88 34.61 36.33
CA ARG A 505 18.54 34.18 35.93
C ARG A 505 18.76 33.38 34.66
N ARG A 506 18.55 32.05 34.71
CA ARG A 506 18.58 31.21 33.52
C ARG A 506 17.48 31.78 32.62
N GLN A 507 17.87 32.54 31.58
CA GLN A 507 16.95 32.96 30.54
C GLN A 507 16.17 31.73 30.10
N ARG A 508 14.84 31.79 30.21
CA ARG A 508 13.99 30.72 29.69
C ARG A 508 14.25 30.62 28.20
N LYS A 509 14.38 29.39 27.70
CA LYS A 509 14.60 29.19 26.28
C LYS A 509 13.33 29.55 25.52
N GLY A 510 13.45 30.40 24.50
CA GLY A 510 12.34 30.70 23.61
C GLY A 510 12.05 29.56 22.63
N CYS A 511 10.88 29.59 21.99
CA CYS A 511 10.44 28.59 21.00
C CYS A 511 11.50 28.33 19.92
N LEU A 512 12.13 29.37 19.36
CA LEU A 512 13.20 29.22 18.35
C LEU A 512 14.38 28.37 18.84
N GLN A 513 14.81 28.56 20.09
CA GLN A 513 15.93 27.82 20.67
C GLN A 513 15.57 26.33 20.83
N PHE A 514 14.35 26.03 21.29
CA PHE A 514 13.88 24.66 21.38
C PHE A 514 13.72 23.98 20.01
N VAL A 515 13.21 24.70 19.00
CA VAL A 515 13.17 24.18 17.62
C VAL A 515 14.58 23.89 17.14
N GLN A 516 15.53 24.81 17.29
CA GLN A 516 16.92 24.59 16.87
C GLN A 516 17.54 23.35 17.55
N GLU A 517 17.33 23.17 18.86
CA GLU A 517 17.82 22.00 19.60
C GLU A 517 17.22 20.69 19.08
N MET A 518 15.91 20.64 18.85
CA MET A 518 15.26 19.46 18.30
C MET A 518 15.69 19.20 16.85
N MET A 519 15.86 20.26 16.05
CA MET A 519 16.30 20.17 14.67
C MET A 519 17.68 19.53 14.59
N ASP A 520 18.65 20.04 15.34
CA ASP A 520 20.03 19.54 15.35
C ASP A 520 20.16 18.14 15.97
N ARG A 521 19.29 17.82 16.93
CA ARG A 521 19.32 16.54 17.63
C ARG A 521 18.75 15.41 16.79
N PHE A 522 17.62 15.61 16.09
CA PHE A 522 16.93 14.50 15.44
C PHE A 522 16.16 14.80 14.16
N MET A 523 16.08 16.04 13.65
CA MET A 523 15.29 16.32 12.43
C MET A 523 16.11 16.56 11.16
N VAL A 524 17.44 16.57 11.25
CA VAL A 524 18.33 16.82 10.10
C VAL A 524 19.27 15.65 9.84
N ARG A 525 19.91 15.63 8.67
CA ARG A 525 20.97 14.66 8.35
C ARG A 525 22.17 14.81 9.27
N GLY A 526 22.82 13.68 9.57
CA GLY A 526 23.91 13.57 10.55
C GLY A 526 23.44 13.39 11.99
N SER A 527 22.13 13.23 12.22
CA SER A 527 21.55 12.95 13.55
C SER A 527 21.48 11.45 13.87
N HIS A 528 21.64 10.58 12.85
CA HIS A 528 21.38 9.14 12.96
C HIS A 528 19.96 8.84 13.47
N SER A 529 18.97 9.66 13.12
CA SER A 529 17.57 9.48 13.53
C SER A 529 16.70 8.87 12.41
N PRO A 530 15.45 8.48 12.72
CA PRO A 530 14.45 8.13 11.71
C PRO A 530 14.22 9.25 10.69
N MET A 531 14.33 10.53 11.09
CA MET A 531 14.18 11.64 10.16
C MET A 531 15.29 11.66 9.12
N GLN A 532 16.53 11.38 9.52
CA GLN A 532 17.61 11.21 8.55
C GLN A 532 17.31 10.07 7.56
N TRP A 533 16.85 8.92 8.06
CA TRP A 533 16.47 7.80 7.20
C TRP A 533 15.38 8.19 6.19
N MET A 534 14.33 8.88 6.63
CA MET A 534 13.26 9.38 5.77
C MET A 534 13.76 10.39 4.72
N LEU A 535 14.61 11.34 5.12
CA LEU A 535 15.19 12.34 4.23
C LEU A 535 16.07 11.70 3.14
N ASP A 536 16.91 10.73 3.52
CA ASP A 536 17.80 10.03 2.60
C ASP A 536 17.01 9.14 1.64
N LEU A 537 16.03 8.38 2.15
CA LEU A 537 15.19 7.51 1.32
C LEU A 537 14.32 8.33 0.35
N ARG A 538 13.76 9.45 0.80
CA ARG A 538 12.99 10.37 -0.06
C ARG A 538 13.85 10.92 -1.19
N THR A 539 15.05 11.42 -0.88
CA THR A 539 15.99 11.94 -1.88
C THR A 539 16.39 10.84 -2.87
N TYR A 540 16.63 9.62 -2.40
CA TYR A 540 16.94 8.48 -3.25
C TYR A 540 15.79 8.10 -4.18
N GLY A 541 14.55 8.03 -3.67
CA GLY A 541 13.36 7.73 -4.47
C GLY A 541 13.11 8.77 -5.55
N LEU A 542 13.22 10.05 -5.23
CA LEU A 542 13.14 11.13 -6.22
C LEU A 542 14.25 11.01 -7.27
N LYS A 543 15.47 10.66 -6.87
CA LYS A 543 16.57 10.43 -7.81
C LYS A 543 16.28 9.28 -8.77
N ILE A 544 15.65 8.20 -8.31
CA ILE A 544 15.21 7.11 -9.21
C ILE A 544 14.12 7.61 -10.14
N HIS A 545 13.09 8.28 -9.62
CA HIS A 545 11.97 8.79 -10.41
C HIS A 545 12.41 9.74 -11.53
N TYR A 546 13.35 10.66 -11.25
CA TYR A 546 13.83 11.61 -12.27
C TYR A 546 14.84 11.03 -13.26
N ASN A 547 15.56 9.97 -12.89
CA ASN A 547 16.61 9.38 -13.74
C ASN A 547 16.19 8.11 -14.48
N THR A 548 15.06 7.51 -14.09
CA THR A 548 14.52 6.32 -14.76
C THR A 548 13.41 6.80 -15.67
N THR A 549 13.53 6.57 -16.98
CA THR A 549 12.47 6.90 -17.93
C THR A 549 11.24 6.06 -17.58
N SER A 550 10.23 6.67 -16.96
CA SER A 550 8.91 6.05 -16.81
C SER A 550 8.50 5.52 -18.18
N CYS A 551 8.05 4.27 -18.30
CA CYS A 551 7.48 3.78 -19.56
C CYS A 551 6.38 4.76 -20.00
N GLY A 552 6.69 5.56 -21.02
CA GLY A 552 5.80 6.59 -21.52
C GLY A 552 4.50 5.94 -21.99
N HIS A 553 3.40 6.43 -21.46
CA HIS A 553 2.09 6.18 -22.05
C HIS A 553 2.06 6.92 -23.39
N VAL A 554 2.25 6.19 -24.49
CA VAL A 554 2.10 6.74 -25.84
C VAL A 554 0.62 6.71 -26.20
N GLU A 555 -0.08 7.82 -25.94
CA GLU A 555 -1.38 8.08 -26.60
C GLU A 555 -1.12 8.53 -28.03
N TRP A 556 -1.52 7.70 -28.99
CA TRP A 556 -1.57 8.09 -30.39
C TRP A 556 -2.80 8.98 -30.60
N VAL A 557 -2.58 10.29 -30.68
CA VAL A 557 -3.59 11.22 -31.21
C VAL A 557 -3.61 11.06 -32.73
N GLY A 558 -4.53 10.23 -33.22
CA GLY A 558 -4.88 10.22 -34.64
C GLY A 558 -5.52 11.56 -34.99
N ARG A 559 -4.95 12.27 -35.97
CA ARG A 559 -5.66 13.34 -36.67
C ARG A 559 -6.75 12.69 -37.52
N ASP A 560 -7.99 13.06 -37.27
CA ASP A 560 -9.09 12.82 -38.19
C ASP A 560 -8.96 13.81 -39.36
N GLU A 561 -8.84 13.26 -40.57
CA GLU A 561 -9.34 13.89 -41.80
C GLU A 561 -10.75 13.36 -42.08
#